data_AF-A0A285T857-F1
#
_entry.id   AF-A0A285T857-F1
#
_cell.length_a   1.000
_cell.length_b   1.000
_cell.length_c   1.000
_cell.angle_alpha   90.00
_cell.angle_beta   90.00
_cell.angle_gamma   90.00
#
_symmetry.space_group_name_H-M   'P 1'
#
loop_
_entity.id
_entity.type
_entity.pdbx_description
1 polymer ?
#
loop_
_entity_poly.entity_id
_entity_poly.type
_entity_poly.pdbx_seq_one_letter_code
_entity_poly.pdbx_strand_id
1 'polypeptide(L)'
;MADKQNSAISTNGTFGPFLFARGSDDKTARLAALVVTQEGDDPAEFRIMDQDIVTPAKLATRFGRDYWRYDFELPVASDARYSFDTETYHVNTDMTHDLRIGFVSCNGQEDGDLDRPLTDRNALWIDLGHEHEKRPFSLLLHGGDQIYADGVWECHPDIVAWQKVQKRQKLATDFTPDMHDGVLKFYLEHYLEIYGQPQISHMLARVPSLMMWDDHDIFDGWGSHKKWFHDSMVAKGMFDCAREAFCLMQLCTAPDDLAGKIIDRSGESLGWRTDFPRFSVIAPDLRSERTPHEIMGEHGWRDMIATLDTVPEHNRILLMSSVPVIGPRLSLVEAILHLMPSAQKYEDDLRDQWQSRWHRKEWCRFLETLEDVANDRNHDITLLSGEIHVATRGTFETRGKTIHQLVASGISHTAPPVAFARALGLLAWIGDNPLPGRPTKLKPLPGRFGTYCAARNYLTLDREDENWRANWHLENIGWTPDLKI
;
A
#
# COMPACT_ATOMS: atom_id res chain seq x y z
N MET A 1 -11.01 36.01 6.74
CA MET A 1 -11.06 35.84 5.28
C MET A 1 -10.66 34.38 5.00
N ALA A 2 -11.34 33.34 5.49
CA ALA A 2 -12.76 32.95 5.43
C ALA A 2 -13.25 32.72 3.99
N ASP A 3 -13.29 31.44 3.63
CA ASP A 3 -13.90 30.78 2.47
C ASP A 3 -13.53 31.28 1.06
N LYS A 4 -12.63 30.52 0.41
CA LYS A 4 -12.70 30.24 -1.02
C LYS A 4 -11.87 28.98 -1.35
N GLN A 5 -12.53 28.07 -2.09
CA GLN A 5 -12.03 26.88 -2.78
C GLN A 5 -11.80 25.61 -1.94
N ASN A 6 -12.92 24.99 -1.56
CA ASN A 6 -12.98 23.58 -1.16
C ASN A 6 -13.72 22.74 -2.24
N SER A 7 -13.35 22.93 -3.50
CA SER A 7 -13.79 22.06 -4.61
C SER A 7 -12.79 22.13 -5.76
N ALA A 8 -11.94 21.14 -5.85
CA ALA A 8 -11.37 20.73 -7.13
C ALA A 8 -11.54 19.21 -7.26
N ILE A 9 -12.79 18.75 -7.21
CA ILE A 9 -13.13 17.46 -7.80
C ILE A 9 -13.23 17.74 -9.30
N SER A 10 -12.14 17.44 -10.01
CA SER A 10 -11.98 17.58 -11.47
C SER A 10 -12.01 19.02 -12.02
N THR A 11 -10.96 19.39 -12.75
CA THR A 11 -11.09 20.42 -13.78
C THR A 11 -11.71 19.73 -15.00
N ASN A 12 -12.94 20.11 -15.34
CA ASN A 12 -13.67 19.60 -16.52
C ASN A 12 -13.88 18.07 -16.57
N GLY A 13 -13.97 17.37 -15.43
CA GLY A 13 -14.17 15.91 -15.41
C GLY A 13 -12.92 15.06 -15.62
N THR A 14 -11.74 15.69 -15.70
CA THR A 14 -10.42 15.02 -15.76
C THR A 14 -9.83 14.80 -14.36
N PHE A 15 -9.21 13.64 -14.14
CA PHE A 15 -8.46 13.29 -12.94
C PHE A 15 -6.99 13.02 -13.26
N GLY A 16 -6.12 13.25 -12.28
CA GLY A 16 -4.68 13.16 -12.44
C GLY A 16 -4.06 14.51 -12.84
N PRO A 17 -2.77 14.52 -13.19
CA PRO A 17 -1.89 13.36 -13.33
C PRO A 17 -1.54 12.72 -11.97
N PHE A 18 -1.58 11.39 -11.90
CA PHE A 18 -1.09 10.61 -10.75
C PHE A 18 0.23 9.93 -11.13
N LEU A 19 1.30 10.20 -10.40
CA LEU A 19 2.65 9.75 -10.73
C LEU A 19 2.99 8.38 -10.12
N PHE A 20 3.68 7.56 -10.92
CA PHE A 20 4.17 6.24 -10.54
C PHE A 20 5.65 6.12 -10.87
N ALA A 21 6.46 5.68 -9.92
CA ALA A 21 7.86 5.41 -10.17
C ALA A 21 8.05 4.12 -11.00
N ARG A 22 9.00 4.14 -11.94
CA ARG A 22 9.45 2.98 -12.74
C ARG A 22 10.96 2.70 -12.55
N GLY A 23 11.54 3.25 -11.48
CA GLY A 23 12.95 3.13 -11.13
C GLY A 23 13.81 4.25 -11.70
N SER A 24 15.04 4.35 -11.22
CA SER A 24 15.99 5.34 -11.71
C SER A 24 17.40 4.78 -11.74
N ASP A 25 18.26 5.41 -12.53
CA ASP A 25 19.71 5.24 -12.45
C ASP A 25 20.36 6.57 -12.06
N ASP A 26 21.67 6.70 -12.25
CA ASP A 26 22.42 7.90 -11.87
C ASP A 26 22.15 9.13 -12.77
N LYS A 27 21.39 8.97 -13.85
CA LYS A 27 21.14 10.01 -14.86
C LYS A 27 19.67 10.26 -15.11
N THR A 28 18.86 9.20 -15.05
CA THR A 28 17.47 9.22 -15.49
C THR A 28 16.55 8.59 -14.45
N ALA A 29 15.46 9.29 -14.14
CA ALA A 29 14.31 8.75 -13.44
C ALA A 29 13.21 8.39 -14.45
N ARG A 30 12.79 7.13 -14.44
CA ARG A 30 11.70 6.61 -15.29
C ARG A 30 10.41 6.68 -14.50
N LEU A 31 9.39 7.28 -15.09
CA LEU A 31 8.11 7.56 -14.45
C LEU A 31 6.95 7.19 -15.38
N ALA A 32 5.77 7.01 -14.79
CA ALA A 32 4.52 7.02 -15.52
C ALA A 32 3.52 7.97 -14.86
N ALA A 33 2.62 8.56 -15.64
CA ALA A 33 1.49 9.33 -15.14
C ALA A 33 0.17 8.71 -15.61
N LEU A 34 -0.77 8.49 -14.68
CA LEU A 34 -2.16 8.14 -14.98
C LEU A 34 -2.99 9.40 -15.08
N VAL A 35 -3.75 9.52 -16.17
CA VAL A 35 -4.77 10.57 -16.38
C VAL A 35 -6.07 9.89 -16.76
N VAL A 36 -7.18 10.34 -16.19
CA VAL A 36 -8.51 9.79 -16.50
C VAL A 36 -9.40 10.90 -17.05
N THR A 37 -9.86 10.74 -18.28
CA THR A 37 -10.74 11.71 -18.97
C THR A 37 -12.15 11.15 -19.12
N GLN A 38 -13.09 11.96 -19.63
CA GLN A 38 -14.33 11.41 -20.17
C GLN A 38 -14.03 10.62 -21.45
N GLU A 39 -14.81 9.58 -21.72
CA GLU A 39 -14.67 8.78 -22.93
C GLU A 39 -14.84 9.65 -24.18
N GLY A 40 -13.85 9.57 -25.07
CA GLY A 40 -13.84 10.33 -26.32
C GLY A 40 -13.21 11.71 -26.23
N ASP A 41 -12.89 12.21 -25.03
CA ASP A 41 -12.06 13.41 -24.87
C ASP A 41 -10.58 13.04 -25.07
N ASP A 42 -9.88 13.83 -25.88
CA ASP A 42 -8.42 13.72 -26.02
C ASP A 42 -7.75 14.16 -24.71
N PRO A 43 -6.78 13.40 -24.17
CA PRO A 43 -6.11 13.78 -22.95
C PRO A 43 -5.18 14.97 -23.22
N ALA A 44 -5.03 15.85 -22.22
CA ALA A 44 -4.32 17.10 -22.40
C ALA A 44 -2.82 16.89 -22.73
N GLU A 45 -2.20 17.96 -23.23
CA GLU A 45 -0.79 17.93 -23.58
C GLU A 45 0.07 17.70 -22.35
N PHE A 46 1.01 16.75 -22.44
CA PHE A 46 1.97 16.43 -21.40
C PHE A 46 3.38 16.72 -21.90
N ARG A 47 4.12 17.59 -21.21
CA ARG A 47 5.47 18.00 -21.60
C ARG A 47 6.50 17.69 -20.53
N ILE A 48 7.66 17.17 -20.92
CA ILE A 48 8.83 17.06 -20.04
C ILE A 48 9.74 18.27 -20.21
N MET A 49 10.19 18.86 -19.09
CA MET A 49 11.13 19.98 -19.08
C MET A 49 10.75 21.14 -20.04
N ASP A 50 9.44 21.34 -20.27
CA ASP A 50 8.83 22.29 -21.23
C ASP A 50 9.27 22.14 -22.69
N GLN A 51 9.70 20.96 -23.11
CA GLN A 51 10.18 20.70 -24.46
C GLN A 51 9.41 19.55 -25.12
N ASP A 52 9.69 18.31 -24.73
CA ASP A 52 9.19 17.14 -25.45
C ASP A 52 7.76 16.79 -25.04
N ILE A 53 6.89 16.60 -26.04
CA ILE A 53 5.51 16.15 -25.83
C ILE A 53 5.53 14.62 -25.69
N VAL A 54 4.93 14.13 -24.61
CA VAL A 54 4.78 12.69 -24.35
C VAL A 54 3.48 12.20 -24.99
N THR A 55 3.58 11.14 -25.79
CA THR A 55 2.40 10.50 -26.39
C THR A 55 1.73 9.57 -25.37
N PRO A 56 0.44 9.74 -25.07
CA PRO A 56 -0.26 8.86 -24.15
C PRO A 56 -0.60 7.50 -24.79
N ALA A 57 -0.61 6.45 -23.99
CA ALA A 57 -1.18 5.16 -24.30
C ALA A 57 -2.52 4.98 -23.56
N LYS A 58 -3.59 4.62 -24.29
CA LYS A 58 -4.87 4.28 -23.66
C LYS A 58 -4.77 2.90 -23.01
N LEU A 59 -5.00 2.83 -21.70
CA LEU A 59 -5.01 1.59 -20.93
C LEU A 59 -6.37 0.89 -21.00
N ALA A 60 -7.45 1.65 -20.86
CA ALA A 60 -8.81 1.12 -20.86
C ALA A 60 -9.85 2.22 -21.15
N THR A 61 -11.02 1.77 -21.61
CA THR A 61 -12.26 2.55 -21.60
C THR A 61 -13.25 1.82 -20.69
N ARG A 62 -13.74 2.48 -19.64
CA ARG A 62 -14.68 1.91 -18.67
C ARG A 62 -15.68 2.97 -18.22
N PHE A 63 -16.96 2.62 -18.24
CA PHE A 63 -18.05 3.41 -17.67
C PHE A 63 -18.04 4.90 -18.07
N GLY A 64 -17.81 5.20 -19.35
CA GLY A 64 -17.77 6.57 -19.88
C GLY A 64 -16.48 7.32 -19.58
N ARG A 65 -15.40 6.62 -19.23
CA ARG A 65 -14.07 7.21 -18.97
C ARG A 65 -12.97 6.50 -19.74
N ASP A 66 -11.99 7.28 -20.18
CA ASP A 66 -10.75 6.78 -20.76
C ASP A 66 -9.59 6.93 -19.77
N TYR A 67 -8.82 5.85 -19.59
CA TYR A 67 -7.66 5.78 -18.69
C TYR A 67 -6.40 5.83 -19.54
N TRP A 68 -5.57 6.85 -19.34
CA TRP A 68 -4.39 7.12 -20.14
C TRP A 68 -3.12 7.03 -19.32
N ARG A 69 -2.09 6.41 -19.89
CA ARG A 69 -0.75 6.38 -19.33
C ARG A 69 0.20 7.20 -20.18
N TYR A 70 0.96 8.07 -19.53
CA TYR A 70 2.13 8.71 -20.10
C TYR A 70 3.37 8.05 -19.52
N ASP A 71 4.18 7.37 -20.33
CA ASP A 71 5.50 6.87 -19.93
C ASP A 71 6.55 7.91 -20.32
N PHE A 72 7.39 8.33 -19.37
CA PHE A 72 8.36 9.39 -19.60
C PHE A 72 9.58 9.29 -18.68
N GLU A 73 10.61 10.05 -19.04
CA GLU A 73 11.87 10.13 -18.33
C GLU A 73 12.14 11.57 -17.91
N LEU A 74 12.62 11.74 -16.68
CA LEU A 74 13.12 13.01 -16.17
C LEU A 74 14.61 12.88 -15.86
N PRO A 75 15.40 13.95 -16.04
CA PRO A 75 16.78 13.97 -15.58
C PRO A 75 16.81 13.87 -14.06
N VAL A 76 17.80 13.17 -13.50
CA VAL A 76 18.07 13.14 -12.06
C VAL A 76 18.43 14.56 -11.59
N ALA A 77 17.45 15.22 -10.97
CA ALA A 77 17.56 16.57 -10.44
C ALA A 77 16.56 16.81 -9.31
N SER A 78 16.90 17.71 -8.39
CA SER A 78 16.04 18.08 -7.26
C SER A 78 14.84 18.96 -7.67
N ASP A 79 14.89 19.56 -8.85
CA ASP A 79 13.89 20.48 -9.38
C ASP A 79 13.37 20.10 -10.78
N ALA A 80 13.53 18.82 -11.17
CA ALA A 80 12.96 18.30 -12.42
C ALA A 80 11.47 18.59 -12.50
N ARG A 81 10.93 18.75 -13.72
CA ARG A 81 9.54 19.15 -13.91
C ARG A 81 8.90 18.56 -15.15
N TYR A 82 7.59 18.44 -15.07
CA TYR A 82 6.72 18.20 -16.21
C TYR A 82 5.55 19.19 -16.16
N SER A 83 4.93 19.41 -17.31
CA SER A 83 3.75 20.25 -17.44
C SER A 83 2.61 19.40 -18.00
N PHE A 84 1.42 19.51 -17.42
CA PHE A 84 0.20 18.88 -17.90
C PHE A 84 -0.86 19.96 -18.07
N ASP A 85 -1.36 20.08 -19.30
CA ASP A 85 -2.16 21.22 -19.74
C ASP A 85 -1.46 22.57 -19.43
N THR A 86 -2.03 23.36 -18.52
CA THR A 86 -1.53 24.70 -18.15
C THR A 86 -0.75 24.72 -16.83
N GLU A 87 -0.67 23.59 -16.13
CA GLU A 87 0.01 23.47 -14.84
C GLU A 87 1.38 22.81 -14.98
N THR A 88 2.36 23.33 -14.22
CA THR A 88 3.70 22.75 -14.11
C THR A 88 3.90 22.16 -12.72
N TYR A 89 4.44 20.95 -12.67
CA TYR A 89 4.68 20.19 -11.45
C TYR A 89 6.18 19.94 -11.30
N HIS A 90 6.71 20.25 -10.12
CA HIS A 90 8.08 19.91 -9.73
C HIS A 90 8.12 18.54 -9.08
N VAL A 91 9.15 17.76 -9.43
CA VAL A 91 9.37 16.40 -8.98
C VAL A 91 10.83 16.28 -8.56
N ASN A 92 11.08 15.92 -7.30
CA ASN A 92 12.43 15.60 -6.86
C ASN A 92 12.79 14.19 -7.34
N THR A 93 13.64 14.11 -8.36
CA THR A 93 14.08 12.83 -8.96
C THR A 93 15.50 12.46 -8.54
N ASP A 94 16.19 13.31 -7.79
CA ASP A 94 17.52 13.00 -7.29
C ASP A 94 17.43 12.01 -6.13
N MET A 95 17.81 10.78 -6.45
CA MET A 95 17.96 9.68 -5.51
C MET A 95 19.40 9.15 -5.52
N THR A 96 20.36 9.95 -5.98
CA THR A 96 21.79 9.57 -6.04
C THR A 96 22.54 9.90 -4.75
N HIS A 97 22.03 10.82 -3.93
CA HIS A 97 22.64 11.23 -2.66
C HIS A 97 21.59 11.26 -1.55
N ASP A 98 21.30 12.43 -1.00
CA ASP A 98 20.33 12.60 0.05
C ASP A 98 18.92 12.46 -0.53
N LEU A 99 18.08 11.68 0.14
CA LEU A 99 16.69 11.49 -0.30
C LEU A 99 15.76 11.37 0.91
N ARG A 100 14.48 11.64 0.65
CA ARG A 100 13.40 11.48 1.62
C ARG A 100 12.29 10.66 0.97
N ILE A 101 11.89 9.57 1.61
CA ILE A 101 10.78 8.70 1.19
C ILE A 101 9.66 8.83 2.21
N GLY A 102 8.43 9.03 1.75
CA GLY A 102 7.24 8.91 2.58
C GLY A 102 6.69 7.48 2.52
N PHE A 103 6.14 6.97 3.62
CA PHE A 103 5.36 5.73 3.64
C PHE A 103 4.00 5.97 4.29
N VAL A 104 2.94 5.57 3.59
CA VAL A 104 1.54 5.73 4.00
C VAL A 104 0.76 4.43 3.82
N SER A 105 -0.23 4.18 4.65
CA SER A 105 -1.21 3.09 4.52
C SER A 105 -2.51 3.44 5.26
N CYS A 106 -3.56 2.64 5.06
CA CYS A 106 -4.84 2.78 5.76
C CYS A 106 -5.45 4.18 5.54
N ASN A 107 -5.76 4.47 4.27
CA ASN A 107 -6.23 5.75 3.76
C ASN A 107 -7.76 5.83 3.71
N GLY A 108 -8.44 5.42 4.76
CA GLY A 108 -9.90 5.52 4.88
C GLY A 108 -10.39 4.90 6.17
N GLN A 109 -11.65 4.51 6.21
CA GLN A 109 -12.27 3.69 7.27
C GLN A 109 -13.47 2.96 6.66
N GLU A 110 -13.92 1.88 7.30
CA GLU A 110 -14.91 0.96 6.76
C GLU A 110 -16.29 1.61 6.60
N ASP A 111 -16.68 2.47 7.55
CA ASP A 111 -18.00 3.10 7.59
C ASP A 111 -17.90 4.63 7.49
N GLY A 112 -18.61 5.22 6.52
CA GLY A 112 -18.82 6.67 6.42
C GLY A 112 -17.55 7.49 6.19
N ASP A 113 -16.48 6.92 5.64
CA ASP A 113 -15.21 7.64 5.42
C ASP A 113 -15.39 8.88 4.52
N LEU A 114 -16.17 8.73 3.44
CA LEU A 114 -16.46 9.79 2.48
C LEU A 114 -17.38 10.88 3.04
N ASP A 115 -18.10 10.60 4.14
CA ASP A 115 -18.95 11.59 4.82
C ASP A 115 -18.16 12.52 5.75
N ARG A 116 -16.87 12.20 6.00
CA ARG A 116 -16.03 12.98 6.91
C ARG A 116 -15.64 14.33 6.28
N PRO A 117 -15.55 15.41 7.08
CA PRO A 117 -14.97 16.66 6.59
C PRO A 117 -13.55 16.43 6.07
N LEU A 118 -13.25 16.88 4.84
CA LEU A 118 -11.93 16.69 4.22
C LEU A 118 -10.77 17.19 5.09
N THR A 119 -10.98 18.28 5.85
CA THR A 119 -9.96 18.81 6.77
C THR A 119 -9.61 17.87 7.92
N ASP A 120 -10.55 17.01 8.33
CA ASP A 120 -10.29 15.96 9.31
C ASP A 120 -9.77 14.69 8.64
N ARG A 121 -10.47 14.18 7.61
CA ARG A 121 -10.07 12.96 6.89
C ARG A 121 -8.63 13.04 6.42
N ASN A 122 -8.28 14.14 5.76
CA ASN A 122 -6.99 14.35 5.10
C ASN A 122 -6.00 15.15 5.97
N ALA A 123 -6.20 15.26 7.29
CA ALA A 123 -5.34 16.07 8.15
C ALA A 123 -3.84 15.76 7.99
N LEU A 124 -3.47 14.48 7.90
CA LEU A 124 -2.08 14.09 7.69
C LEU A 124 -1.63 14.18 6.22
N TRP A 125 -2.53 14.11 5.25
CA TRP A 125 -2.19 14.43 3.85
C TRP A 125 -1.86 15.92 3.67
N ILE A 126 -2.60 16.80 4.37
CA ILE A 126 -2.29 18.24 4.42
C ILE A 126 -0.89 18.44 5.01
N ASP A 127 -0.62 17.79 6.14
CA ASP A 127 0.68 17.87 6.79
C ASP A 127 1.82 17.32 5.90
N LEU A 128 1.62 16.17 5.27
CA LEU A 128 2.57 15.58 4.32
C LEU A 128 2.86 16.53 3.14
N GLY A 129 1.85 17.24 2.64
CA GLY A 129 2.00 18.30 1.64
C GLY A 129 2.86 19.45 2.12
N HIS A 130 2.59 19.98 3.32
CA HIS A 130 3.43 21.03 3.90
C HIS A 130 4.87 20.56 4.14
N GLU A 131 5.08 19.30 4.51
CA GLU A 131 6.41 18.72 4.69
C GLU A 131 7.14 18.53 3.37
N HIS A 132 6.42 18.19 2.29
CA HIS A 132 6.96 18.14 0.93
C HIS A 132 7.43 19.52 0.47
N GLU A 133 6.67 20.59 0.74
CA GLU A 133 7.06 21.97 0.40
C GLU A 133 8.33 22.42 1.14
N LYS A 134 8.55 21.97 2.38
CA LYS A 134 9.75 22.28 3.15
C LYS A 134 10.98 21.51 2.68
N ARG A 135 10.82 20.20 2.45
CA ARG A 135 11.87 19.32 1.94
C ARG A 135 11.23 18.22 1.07
N PRO A 136 11.38 18.29 -0.26
CA PRO A 136 10.71 17.39 -1.19
C PRO A 136 10.99 15.92 -0.95
N PHE A 137 9.92 15.13 -0.94
CA PHE A 137 9.98 13.68 -1.03
C PHE A 137 10.34 13.25 -2.46
N SER A 138 11.23 12.27 -2.59
CA SER A 138 11.60 11.68 -3.89
C SER A 138 10.70 10.50 -4.27
N LEU A 139 10.10 9.84 -3.28
CA LEU A 139 9.20 8.69 -3.45
C LEU A 139 8.12 8.68 -2.37
N LEU A 140 6.94 8.16 -2.72
CA LEU A 140 5.86 7.84 -1.80
C LEU A 140 5.52 6.35 -1.90
N LEU A 141 5.69 5.62 -0.81
CA LEU A 141 5.38 4.21 -0.72
C LEU A 141 4.00 4.03 -0.09
N HIS A 142 3.14 3.25 -0.75
CA HIS A 142 1.78 2.99 -0.30
C HIS A 142 1.63 1.51 0.08
N GLY A 143 1.49 1.27 1.39
CA GLY A 143 1.58 -0.05 2.00
C GLY A 143 0.29 -0.87 2.02
N GLY A 144 -0.72 -0.56 1.20
CA GLY A 144 -2.04 -1.19 1.25
C GLY A 144 -3.12 -0.31 1.89
N ASP A 145 -4.38 -0.65 1.63
CA ASP A 145 -5.59 0.09 2.00
C ASP A 145 -5.56 1.52 1.48
N GLN A 146 -5.34 1.66 0.17
CA GLN A 146 -5.39 2.97 -0.48
C GLN A 146 -6.81 3.45 -0.65
N ILE A 147 -7.73 2.50 -0.74
CA ILE A 147 -9.17 2.70 -0.57
C ILE A 147 -9.74 1.72 0.47
N TYR A 148 -10.88 2.08 1.05
CA TYR A 148 -11.68 1.17 1.87
C TYR A 148 -12.93 0.80 1.09
N ALA A 149 -12.85 -0.31 0.36
CA ALA A 149 -13.84 -0.70 -0.63
C ALA A 149 -15.02 -1.51 -0.05
N ASP A 150 -15.18 -1.59 1.27
CA ASP A 150 -16.15 -2.46 1.94
C ASP A 150 -17.61 -2.18 1.54
N GLY A 151 -17.91 -0.94 1.13
CA GLY A 151 -19.19 -0.55 0.55
C GLY A 151 -19.56 -1.30 -0.75
N VAL A 152 -18.63 -2.05 -1.36
CA VAL A 152 -18.87 -2.84 -2.57
C VAL A 152 -20.02 -3.84 -2.40
N TRP A 153 -20.26 -4.30 -1.17
CA TRP A 153 -21.38 -5.20 -0.85
C TRP A 153 -22.76 -4.56 -1.08
N GLU A 154 -22.82 -3.23 -1.18
CA GLU A 154 -24.05 -2.46 -1.40
C GLU A 154 -24.17 -1.91 -2.83
N CYS A 155 -23.18 -2.14 -3.70
CA CYS A 155 -23.11 -1.50 -5.03
C CYS A 155 -24.18 -1.97 -6.03
N HIS A 156 -24.73 -3.18 -5.85
CA HIS A 156 -25.67 -3.77 -6.81
C HIS A 156 -26.78 -4.58 -6.10
N PRO A 157 -28.05 -4.51 -6.54
CA PRO A 157 -29.17 -5.23 -5.91
C PRO A 157 -28.95 -6.74 -5.80
N ASP A 158 -28.33 -7.36 -6.80
CA ASP A 158 -28.06 -8.81 -6.78
C ASP A 158 -26.94 -9.20 -5.81
N ILE A 159 -25.96 -8.32 -5.58
CA ILE A 159 -24.94 -8.52 -4.55
C ILE A 159 -25.61 -8.45 -3.16
N VAL A 160 -26.46 -7.45 -2.94
CA VAL A 160 -27.25 -7.31 -1.70
C VAL A 160 -28.18 -8.52 -1.49
N ALA A 161 -28.79 -9.04 -2.55
CA ALA A 161 -29.63 -10.24 -2.48
C ALA A 161 -28.78 -11.48 -2.15
N TRP A 162 -27.63 -11.65 -2.81
CA TRP A 162 -26.70 -12.77 -2.58
C TRP A 162 -26.20 -12.83 -1.14
N GLN A 163 -25.97 -11.69 -0.49
CA GLN A 163 -25.57 -11.67 0.91
C GLN A 163 -26.60 -12.35 1.85
N LYS A 164 -27.89 -12.26 1.52
CA LYS A 164 -29.03 -12.72 2.33
C LYS A 164 -29.40 -14.18 2.12
N VAL A 165 -28.92 -14.82 1.05
CA VAL A 165 -29.30 -16.22 0.75
C VAL A 165 -28.44 -17.22 1.54
N GLN A 166 -28.96 -18.45 1.68
CA GLN A 166 -28.26 -19.52 2.38
C GLN A 166 -27.05 -20.00 1.58
N LYS A 167 -26.05 -20.59 2.28
CA LYS A 167 -24.80 -21.07 1.69
C LYS A 167 -24.97 -21.92 0.41
N ARG A 168 -25.93 -22.85 0.38
CA ARG A 168 -26.20 -23.68 -0.81
C ARG A 168 -26.54 -22.83 -2.04
N GLN A 169 -27.33 -21.77 -1.84
CA GLN A 169 -27.70 -20.86 -2.90
C GLN A 169 -26.54 -19.91 -3.26
N LYS A 170 -25.76 -19.43 -2.28
CA LYS A 170 -24.54 -18.63 -2.54
C LYS A 170 -23.58 -19.34 -3.49
N LEU A 171 -23.34 -20.65 -3.23
CA LEU A 171 -22.48 -21.50 -4.04
C LEU A 171 -23.04 -21.83 -5.43
N ALA A 172 -24.36 -21.72 -5.61
CA ALA A 172 -25.04 -21.97 -6.88
C ALA A 172 -25.34 -20.67 -7.66
N THR A 173 -24.95 -19.51 -7.13
CA THR A 173 -25.17 -18.21 -7.78
C THR A 173 -23.96 -17.90 -8.64
N ASP A 174 -24.19 -17.70 -9.93
CA ASP A 174 -23.18 -17.22 -10.86
C ASP A 174 -22.93 -15.72 -10.67
N PHE A 175 -21.75 -15.25 -11.08
CA PHE A 175 -21.45 -13.82 -11.15
C PHE A 175 -21.85 -13.31 -12.54
N THR A 176 -22.91 -12.50 -12.60
CA THR A 176 -23.49 -12.04 -13.86
C THR A 176 -22.72 -10.85 -14.44
N PRO A 177 -22.83 -10.56 -15.75
CA PRO A 177 -22.27 -9.35 -16.33
C PRO A 177 -22.75 -8.06 -15.66
N ASP A 178 -24.01 -7.98 -15.24
CA ASP A 178 -24.54 -6.80 -14.54
C ASP A 178 -23.91 -6.63 -13.16
N MET A 179 -23.66 -7.74 -12.43
CA MET A 179 -22.91 -7.71 -11.17
C MET A 179 -21.47 -7.27 -11.40
N HIS A 180 -20.81 -7.79 -12.44
CA HIS A 180 -19.47 -7.38 -12.84
C HIS A 180 -19.39 -5.87 -13.07
N ASP A 181 -20.29 -5.33 -13.91
CA ASP A 181 -20.29 -3.91 -14.24
C ASP A 181 -20.57 -3.04 -13.02
N GLY A 182 -21.51 -3.43 -12.16
CA GLY A 182 -21.79 -2.71 -10.91
C GLY A 182 -20.61 -2.67 -9.95
N VAL A 183 -19.93 -3.82 -9.79
CA VAL A 183 -18.79 -3.97 -8.88
C VAL A 183 -17.55 -3.26 -9.39
N LEU A 184 -17.17 -3.46 -10.67
CA LEU A 184 -16.01 -2.79 -11.24
C LEU A 184 -16.21 -1.27 -11.28
N LYS A 185 -17.41 -0.81 -11.61
CA LYS A 185 -17.75 0.62 -11.56
C LYS A 185 -17.57 1.19 -10.15
N PHE A 186 -18.05 0.48 -9.12
CA PHE A 186 -17.87 0.89 -7.73
C PHE A 186 -16.40 1.13 -7.39
N TYR A 187 -15.51 0.16 -7.65
CA TYR A 187 -14.09 0.33 -7.33
C TYR A 187 -13.46 1.53 -8.07
N LEU A 188 -13.71 1.64 -9.38
CA LEU A 188 -13.13 2.70 -10.19
C LEU A 188 -13.64 4.09 -9.77
N GLU A 189 -14.93 4.24 -9.49
CA GLU A 189 -15.49 5.50 -8.98
C GLU A 189 -14.92 5.84 -7.59
N HIS A 190 -14.79 4.84 -6.72
CA HIS A 190 -14.24 5.04 -5.38
C HIS A 190 -12.77 5.46 -5.41
N TYR A 191 -11.93 4.86 -6.28
CA TYR A 191 -10.56 5.36 -6.50
C TYR A 191 -10.54 6.81 -6.98
N LEU A 192 -11.38 7.18 -7.94
CA LEU A 192 -11.43 8.56 -8.46
C LEU A 192 -11.92 9.54 -7.40
N GLU A 193 -12.86 9.14 -6.54
CA GLU A 193 -13.34 9.95 -5.43
C GLU A 193 -12.25 10.20 -4.38
N ILE A 194 -11.41 9.19 -4.06
CA ILE A 194 -10.28 9.35 -3.13
C ILE A 194 -9.12 10.12 -3.78
N TYR A 195 -8.67 9.72 -4.96
CA TYR A 195 -7.50 10.31 -5.60
C TYR A 195 -7.79 11.72 -6.12
N GLY A 196 -9.05 12.03 -6.43
CA GLY A 196 -9.51 13.36 -6.80
C GLY A 196 -9.61 14.35 -5.63
N GLN A 197 -9.40 13.93 -4.37
CA GLN A 197 -9.40 14.85 -3.25
C GLN A 197 -8.20 15.80 -3.34
N PRO A 198 -8.36 17.11 -3.07
CA PRO A 198 -7.30 18.10 -3.34
C PRO A 198 -5.96 17.79 -2.65
N GLN A 199 -5.99 17.28 -1.42
CA GLN A 199 -4.77 16.98 -0.66
C GLN A 199 -4.02 15.76 -1.19
N ILE A 200 -4.77 14.74 -1.64
CA ILE A 200 -4.22 13.49 -2.16
C ILE A 200 -3.71 13.72 -3.58
N SER A 201 -4.54 14.28 -4.46
CA SER A 201 -4.14 14.66 -5.83
C SER A 201 -2.90 15.56 -5.85
N HIS A 202 -2.80 16.53 -4.92
CA HIS A 202 -1.63 17.41 -4.82
C HIS A 202 -0.34 16.60 -4.65
N MET A 203 -0.34 15.61 -3.76
CA MET A 203 0.81 14.74 -3.51
C MET A 203 1.06 13.77 -4.67
N LEU A 204 0.02 13.10 -5.16
CA LEU A 204 0.15 12.13 -6.26
C LEU A 204 0.63 12.77 -7.57
N ALA A 205 0.38 14.06 -7.80
CA ALA A 205 0.91 14.77 -8.96
C ALA A 205 2.38 15.21 -8.81
N ARG A 206 2.97 15.14 -7.62
CA ARG A 206 4.31 15.70 -7.32
C ARG A 206 5.32 14.68 -6.82
N VAL A 207 4.87 13.61 -6.18
CA VAL A 207 5.73 12.57 -5.62
C VAL A 207 5.42 11.23 -6.28
N PRO A 208 6.37 10.64 -7.02
CA PRO A 208 6.16 9.34 -7.66
C PRO A 208 5.83 8.24 -6.65
N SER A 209 4.71 7.56 -6.89
CA SER A 209 4.22 6.50 -6.00
C SER A 209 4.66 5.11 -6.42
N LEU A 210 4.93 4.26 -5.43
CA LEU A 210 4.97 2.80 -5.55
C LEU A 210 3.95 2.22 -4.58
N MET A 211 3.08 1.35 -5.07
CA MET A 211 1.90 0.91 -4.32
C MET A 211 1.76 -0.61 -4.31
N MET A 212 1.31 -1.15 -3.19
CA MET A 212 0.77 -2.50 -3.07
C MET A 212 -0.66 -2.40 -2.53
N TRP A 213 -1.48 -3.41 -2.77
CA TRP A 213 -2.81 -3.53 -2.16
C TRP A 213 -2.78 -4.31 -0.84
N ASP A 214 -3.82 -4.10 -0.04
CA ASP A 214 -4.23 -5.01 1.03
C ASP A 214 -5.68 -5.50 0.83
N ASP A 215 -6.30 -6.07 1.86
CA ASP A 215 -7.66 -6.59 1.75
C ASP A 215 -8.70 -5.50 1.58
N HIS A 216 -8.62 -4.34 2.23
CA HIS A 216 -9.64 -3.29 2.03
C HIS A 216 -9.62 -2.65 0.63
N ASP A 217 -8.54 -2.83 -0.15
CA ASP A 217 -8.55 -2.51 -1.58
C ASP A 217 -9.44 -3.48 -2.40
N ILE A 218 -9.83 -4.61 -1.80
CA ILE A 218 -10.75 -5.63 -2.31
C ILE A 218 -12.04 -5.58 -1.46
N PHE A 219 -12.01 -6.18 -0.27
CA PHE A 219 -12.97 -6.01 0.82
C PHE A 219 -12.41 -6.68 2.08
N ASP A 220 -12.87 -6.23 3.25
CA ASP A 220 -12.50 -6.72 4.59
C ASP A 220 -12.30 -8.25 4.67
N GLY A 221 -11.10 -8.66 5.07
CA GLY A 221 -10.72 -10.03 5.34
C GLY A 221 -10.48 -10.89 4.10
N TRP A 222 -10.31 -10.31 2.90
CA TRP A 222 -9.98 -11.08 1.70
C TRP A 222 -8.76 -11.99 1.94
N GLY A 223 -8.93 -13.27 1.64
CA GLY A 223 -7.95 -14.34 1.87
C GLY A 223 -8.11 -15.06 3.23
N SER A 224 -8.75 -14.43 4.21
CA SER A 224 -8.99 -15.01 5.55
C SER A 224 -10.35 -15.69 5.71
N HIS A 225 -11.31 -15.38 4.82
CA HIS A 225 -12.62 -16.03 4.74
C HIS A 225 -12.57 -17.55 4.54
N LYS A 226 -13.60 -18.28 4.98
CA LYS A 226 -13.68 -19.75 4.81
C LYS A 226 -13.57 -20.16 3.34
N LYS A 227 -12.88 -21.27 3.05
CA LYS A 227 -12.65 -21.79 1.68
C LYS A 227 -13.89 -21.79 0.77
N TRP A 228 -15.06 -22.18 1.28
CA TRP A 228 -16.28 -22.22 0.47
C TRP A 228 -16.69 -20.84 -0.07
N PHE A 229 -16.34 -19.76 0.63
CA PHE A 229 -16.63 -18.39 0.20
C PHE A 229 -15.72 -18.01 -0.97
N HIS A 230 -14.41 -18.26 -0.84
CA HIS A 230 -13.41 -18.11 -1.92
C HIS A 230 -13.73 -18.93 -3.17
N ASP A 231 -14.36 -20.10 -2.99
CA ASP A 231 -14.77 -20.94 -4.11
C ASP A 231 -16.03 -20.43 -4.83
N SER A 232 -16.77 -19.46 -4.27
CA SER A 232 -18.00 -18.94 -4.88
C SER A 232 -17.72 -18.03 -6.06
N MET A 233 -18.55 -18.11 -7.11
CA MET A 233 -18.36 -17.31 -8.32
C MET A 233 -18.47 -15.82 -8.05
N VAL A 234 -19.37 -15.41 -7.14
CA VAL A 234 -19.52 -14.01 -6.74
C VAL A 234 -18.24 -13.49 -6.08
N ALA A 235 -17.67 -14.21 -5.10
CA ALA A 235 -16.45 -13.75 -4.42
C ALA A 235 -15.26 -13.64 -5.40
N LYS A 236 -15.12 -14.60 -6.32
CA LYS A 236 -14.09 -14.55 -7.39
C LYS A 236 -14.29 -13.35 -8.30
N GLY A 237 -15.52 -13.13 -8.76
CA GLY A 237 -15.84 -11.97 -9.60
C GLY A 237 -15.57 -10.63 -8.92
N MET A 238 -15.84 -10.54 -7.61
CA MET A 238 -15.51 -9.35 -6.81
C MET A 238 -14.01 -9.10 -6.77
N PHE A 239 -13.22 -10.15 -6.56
CA PHE A 239 -11.76 -10.08 -6.61
C PHE A 239 -11.25 -9.69 -8.00
N ASP A 240 -11.77 -10.29 -9.08
CA ASP A 240 -11.38 -9.97 -10.44
C ASP A 240 -11.62 -8.48 -10.76
N CYS A 241 -12.75 -7.93 -10.33
CA CYS A 241 -13.06 -6.50 -10.47
C CYS A 241 -12.10 -5.61 -9.66
N ALA A 242 -11.84 -5.97 -8.39
CA ALA A 242 -10.90 -5.24 -7.54
C ALA A 242 -9.49 -5.22 -8.15
N ARG A 243 -9.06 -6.38 -8.66
CA ARG A 243 -7.77 -6.58 -9.32
C ARG A 243 -7.64 -5.76 -10.60
N GLU A 244 -8.68 -5.69 -11.42
CA GLU A 244 -8.70 -4.80 -12.59
C GLU A 244 -8.56 -3.33 -12.18
N ALA A 245 -9.31 -2.89 -11.18
CA ALA A 245 -9.22 -1.53 -10.66
C ALA A 245 -7.83 -1.24 -10.06
N PHE A 246 -7.23 -2.18 -9.32
CA PHE A 246 -5.87 -2.08 -8.77
C PHE A 246 -4.81 -1.92 -9.88
N CYS A 247 -4.87 -2.75 -10.93
CA CYS A 247 -3.97 -2.65 -12.08
C CYS A 247 -4.03 -1.26 -12.72
N LEU A 248 -5.23 -0.74 -12.95
CA LEU A 248 -5.42 0.59 -13.55
C LEU A 248 -4.97 1.71 -12.61
N MET A 249 -5.42 1.70 -11.36
CA MET A 249 -5.35 2.86 -10.45
C MET A 249 -4.11 2.90 -9.56
N GLN A 250 -3.59 1.75 -9.14
CA GLN A 250 -2.40 1.67 -8.26
C GLN A 250 -1.14 1.20 -8.99
N LEU A 251 -1.28 0.46 -10.09
CA LEU A 251 -0.12 0.04 -10.90
C LEU A 251 0.10 0.89 -12.16
N CYS A 252 -0.93 1.60 -12.62
CA CYS A 252 -0.94 2.35 -13.88
C CYS A 252 -0.55 1.43 -15.05
N THR A 253 -1.25 0.30 -15.15
CA THR A 253 -1.08 -0.72 -16.19
C THR A 253 -2.44 -1.17 -16.70
N ALA A 254 -2.50 -1.65 -17.93
CA ALA A 254 -3.71 -2.32 -18.39
C ALA A 254 -3.79 -3.70 -17.68
N PRO A 255 -5.00 -4.21 -17.37
CA PRO A 255 -5.16 -5.54 -16.77
C PRO A 255 -4.52 -6.66 -17.61
N ASP A 256 -4.57 -6.53 -18.93
CA ASP A 256 -4.03 -7.50 -19.89
C ASP A 256 -2.57 -7.23 -20.28
N ASP A 257 -2.01 -6.08 -19.90
CA ASP A 257 -0.61 -5.71 -20.13
C ASP A 257 -0.03 -5.00 -18.89
N LEU A 258 0.59 -5.83 -18.05
CA LEU A 258 1.26 -5.41 -16.82
C LEU A 258 2.58 -4.64 -17.08
N ALA A 259 2.92 -4.37 -18.35
CA ALA A 259 4.03 -3.52 -18.80
C ALA A 259 5.40 -3.86 -18.18
N GLY A 260 5.63 -5.14 -17.86
CA GLY A 260 6.85 -5.59 -17.18
C GLY A 260 7.04 -5.03 -15.77
N LYS A 261 6.03 -4.39 -15.18
CA LYS A 261 6.04 -3.91 -13.79
C LYS A 261 6.01 -5.08 -12.80
N ILE A 262 5.24 -6.10 -13.16
CA ILE A 262 5.01 -7.28 -12.34
C ILE A 262 6.04 -8.36 -12.69
N ILE A 263 6.58 -9.00 -11.66
CA ILE A 263 7.63 -10.03 -11.80
C ILE A 263 7.03 -11.29 -12.45
N ASP A 264 5.84 -11.71 -12.00
CA ASP A 264 5.13 -12.85 -12.56
C ASP A 264 4.54 -12.51 -13.93
N ARG A 265 5.12 -13.10 -14.97
CA ARG A 265 4.67 -12.91 -16.35
C ARG A 265 3.32 -13.55 -16.67
N SER A 266 2.87 -14.51 -15.84
CA SER A 266 1.52 -15.06 -15.98
C SER A 266 0.45 -14.12 -15.42
N GLY A 267 0.86 -13.18 -14.57
CA GLY A 267 -0.02 -12.26 -13.87
C GLY A 267 -0.68 -12.86 -12.63
N GLU A 268 -0.53 -14.15 -12.31
CA GLU A 268 -1.19 -14.76 -11.13
C GLU A 268 -0.80 -14.04 -9.84
N SER A 269 0.48 -13.70 -9.67
CA SER A 269 0.96 -12.82 -8.61
C SER A 269 1.22 -11.40 -9.12
N LEU A 270 0.91 -10.37 -8.33
CA LEU A 270 1.18 -8.96 -8.62
C LEU A 270 2.41 -8.41 -7.88
N GLY A 271 3.33 -9.30 -7.49
CA GLY A 271 4.57 -8.88 -6.86
C GLY A 271 5.45 -8.07 -7.81
N TRP A 272 6.15 -7.05 -7.28
CA TRP A 272 7.01 -6.18 -8.07
C TRP A 272 8.31 -5.80 -7.35
N ARG A 273 9.33 -5.41 -8.14
CA ARG A 273 10.56 -4.77 -7.67
C ARG A 273 10.82 -3.51 -8.50
N THR A 274 11.28 -2.46 -7.83
CA THR A 274 11.79 -1.26 -8.48
C THR A 274 13.17 -0.92 -7.92
N ASP A 275 14.15 -0.76 -8.80
CA ASP A 275 15.54 -0.46 -8.46
C ASP A 275 15.86 1.04 -8.60
N PHE A 276 16.67 1.54 -7.68
CA PHE A 276 17.15 2.92 -7.60
C PHE A 276 18.64 2.93 -7.24
N PRO A 277 19.36 4.07 -7.36
CA PRO A 277 20.75 4.17 -6.93
C PRO A 277 20.92 3.80 -5.45
N ARG A 278 21.62 2.68 -5.20
CA ARG A 278 21.96 2.11 -3.88
C ARG A 278 20.80 1.51 -3.06
N PHE A 279 19.60 1.36 -3.61
CA PHE A 279 18.52 0.65 -2.93
C PHE A 279 17.49 0.06 -3.90
N SER A 280 16.78 -0.96 -3.44
CA SER A 280 15.67 -1.58 -4.17
C SER A 280 14.43 -1.62 -3.28
N VAL A 281 13.28 -1.29 -3.85
CA VAL A 281 11.97 -1.45 -3.21
C VAL A 281 11.33 -2.70 -3.77
N ILE A 282 10.90 -3.60 -2.90
CA ILE A 282 10.28 -4.87 -3.26
C ILE A 282 8.94 -4.96 -2.54
N ALA A 283 7.87 -5.32 -3.26
CA ALA A 283 6.60 -5.67 -2.66
C ALA A 283 6.17 -7.05 -3.19
N PRO A 284 6.10 -8.09 -2.35
CA PRO A 284 5.41 -9.32 -2.68
C PRO A 284 3.90 -9.07 -2.75
N ASP A 285 3.19 -9.92 -3.49
CA ASP A 285 1.73 -9.91 -3.47
C ASP A 285 1.22 -10.88 -2.41
N LEU A 286 0.55 -10.33 -1.40
CA LEU A 286 0.01 -11.07 -0.27
C LEU A 286 -1.49 -11.35 -0.41
N ARG A 287 -2.12 -11.02 -1.56
CA ARG A 287 -3.58 -11.09 -1.73
C ARG A 287 -4.02 -11.94 -2.94
N SER A 288 -3.32 -11.95 -4.08
CA SER A 288 -3.83 -12.69 -5.26
C SER A 288 -3.94 -14.19 -5.04
N GLU A 289 -2.89 -14.80 -4.49
CA GLU A 289 -2.84 -16.25 -4.28
C GLU A 289 -3.28 -16.66 -2.86
N ARG A 290 -3.74 -15.69 -2.06
CA ARG A 290 -3.98 -15.89 -0.63
C ARG A 290 -5.13 -16.87 -0.39
N THR A 291 -4.90 -17.80 0.53
CA THR A 291 -5.91 -18.70 1.07
C THR A 291 -5.89 -18.65 2.61
N PRO A 292 -6.87 -19.28 3.28
CA PRO A 292 -6.88 -19.31 4.75
C PRO A 292 -5.68 -20.03 5.41
N HIS A 293 -4.82 -20.66 4.61
CA HIS A 293 -3.67 -21.44 5.07
C HIS A 293 -2.34 -20.96 4.46
N GLU A 294 -2.37 -20.18 3.39
CA GLU A 294 -1.19 -19.75 2.62
C GLU A 294 -1.34 -18.28 2.25
N ILE A 295 -0.31 -17.48 2.48
CA ILE A 295 -0.29 -16.04 2.17
C ILE A 295 0.13 -15.85 0.72
N MET A 296 1.24 -16.47 0.31
CA MET A 296 1.72 -16.49 -1.07
C MET A 296 1.61 -17.90 -1.65
N GLY A 297 1.17 -17.99 -2.89
CA GLY A 297 1.13 -19.25 -3.63
C GLY A 297 2.46 -19.59 -4.29
N GLU A 298 2.42 -20.55 -5.22
CA GLU A 298 3.61 -21.04 -5.91
C GLU A 298 4.31 -19.94 -6.72
N HIS A 299 3.53 -19.07 -7.37
CA HIS A 299 4.05 -18.02 -8.24
C HIS A 299 4.75 -16.94 -7.41
N GLY A 300 4.07 -16.41 -6.39
CA GLY A 300 4.61 -15.41 -5.48
C GLY A 300 5.89 -15.89 -4.80
N TRP A 301 5.93 -17.14 -4.31
CA TRP A 301 7.15 -17.69 -3.70
C TRP A 301 8.31 -17.85 -4.68
N ARG A 302 8.05 -18.39 -5.87
CA ARG A 302 9.06 -18.57 -6.92
C ARG A 302 9.67 -17.22 -7.30
N ASP A 303 8.82 -16.23 -7.56
CA ASP A 303 9.21 -14.96 -8.13
C ASP A 303 9.84 -14.04 -7.09
N MET A 304 9.38 -14.08 -5.83
CA MET A 304 10.01 -13.36 -4.73
C MET A 304 11.43 -13.87 -4.47
N ILE A 305 11.65 -15.19 -4.44
CA ILE A 305 13.00 -15.77 -4.25
C ILE A 305 13.91 -15.33 -5.41
N ALA A 306 13.46 -15.50 -6.66
CA ALA A 306 14.22 -15.08 -7.83
C ALA A 306 14.53 -13.57 -7.83
N THR A 307 13.62 -12.75 -7.31
CA THR A 307 13.78 -11.30 -7.20
C THR A 307 14.81 -10.91 -6.15
N LEU A 308 14.72 -11.50 -4.95
CA LEU A 308 15.71 -11.30 -3.89
C LEU A 308 17.10 -11.77 -4.33
N ASP A 309 17.15 -12.81 -5.16
CA ASP A 309 18.38 -13.37 -5.66
C ASP A 309 19.14 -12.47 -6.65
N THR A 310 18.44 -11.52 -7.26
CA THR A 310 18.95 -10.66 -8.35
C THR A 310 18.97 -9.19 -7.97
N VAL A 311 18.83 -8.87 -6.67
CA VAL A 311 19.03 -7.51 -6.16
C VAL A 311 20.48 -7.09 -6.43
N PRO A 312 20.73 -5.88 -6.97
CA PRO A 312 22.09 -5.39 -7.21
C PRO A 312 22.95 -5.41 -5.94
N GLU A 313 24.20 -5.86 -6.04
CA GLU A 313 25.13 -5.88 -4.90
C GLU A 313 25.19 -4.51 -4.21
N HIS A 314 25.29 -4.53 -2.88
CA HIS A 314 25.32 -3.33 -2.02
C HIS A 314 24.03 -2.50 -1.96
N ASN A 315 22.98 -2.82 -2.70
CA ASN A 315 21.69 -2.16 -2.50
C ASN A 315 21.11 -2.51 -1.13
N ARG A 316 20.59 -1.51 -0.42
CA ARG A 316 19.63 -1.74 0.68
C ARG A 316 18.30 -2.21 0.10
N ILE A 317 17.63 -3.13 0.78
CA ILE A 317 16.29 -3.60 0.43
C ILE A 317 15.26 -2.94 1.34
N LEU A 318 14.33 -2.21 0.75
CA LEU A 318 13.08 -1.80 1.40
C LEU A 318 11.99 -2.77 0.97
N LEU A 319 11.63 -3.71 1.85
CA LEU A 319 10.64 -4.74 1.55
C LEU A 319 9.30 -4.35 2.18
N MET A 320 8.30 -4.09 1.34
CA MET A 320 6.95 -3.81 1.76
C MET A 320 6.22 -5.11 2.09
N SER A 321 5.37 -5.10 3.11
CA SER A 321 4.45 -6.18 3.46
C SER A 321 3.20 -5.53 3.99
N SER A 322 2.06 -5.72 3.33
CA SER A 322 0.82 -5.02 3.67
C SER A 322 0.42 -5.27 5.12
N VAL A 323 0.50 -6.54 5.54
CA VAL A 323 0.42 -6.96 6.95
C VAL A 323 1.79 -7.05 7.64
N PRO A 324 1.94 -6.64 8.92
CA PRO A 324 3.20 -6.72 9.66
C PRO A 324 3.79 -8.15 9.80
N VAL A 325 5.04 -8.32 9.39
CA VAL A 325 5.80 -9.59 9.49
C VAL A 325 6.17 -9.95 10.93
N ILE A 326 6.47 -8.95 11.76
CA ILE A 326 6.77 -9.06 13.18
C ILE A 326 5.57 -8.51 13.94
N GLY A 327 4.98 -9.35 14.78
CA GLY A 327 3.75 -9.03 15.50
C GLY A 327 3.71 -9.68 16.89
N PRO A 328 2.63 -9.42 17.65
CA PRO A 328 2.45 -10.02 18.96
C PRO A 328 2.11 -11.51 18.80
N ARG A 329 2.27 -12.27 19.89
CA ARG A 329 1.80 -13.66 19.90
C ARG A 329 0.28 -13.71 19.86
N LEU A 330 -0.29 -14.13 18.73
CA LEU A 330 -1.75 -14.06 18.51
C LEU A 330 -2.56 -14.91 19.49
N SER A 331 -2.02 -16.00 20.02
CA SER A 331 -2.72 -16.79 21.06
C SER A 331 -3.02 -15.98 22.32
N LEU A 332 -2.23 -14.94 22.61
CA LEU A 332 -2.47 -14.03 23.73
C LEU A 332 -3.46 -12.94 23.37
N VAL A 333 -3.39 -12.44 22.13
CA VAL A 333 -4.34 -11.44 21.61
C VAL A 333 -5.74 -12.04 21.58
N GLU A 334 -5.88 -13.26 21.06
CA GLU A 334 -7.12 -14.04 21.05
C GLU A 334 -7.73 -14.17 22.45
N ALA A 335 -6.91 -14.48 23.46
CA ALA A 335 -7.38 -14.60 24.85
C ALA A 335 -7.98 -13.30 25.41
N ILE A 336 -7.51 -12.13 24.97
CA ILE A 336 -8.12 -10.83 25.31
C ILE A 336 -9.38 -10.57 24.49
N LEU A 337 -9.37 -10.87 23.20
CA LEU A 337 -10.50 -10.63 22.30
C LEU A 337 -11.73 -11.48 22.67
N HIS A 338 -11.53 -12.68 23.23
CA HIS A 338 -12.60 -13.50 23.81
C HIS A 338 -13.32 -12.85 25.01
N LEU A 339 -12.74 -11.80 25.61
CA LEU A 339 -13.39 -11.02 26.68
C LEU A 339 -14.26 -9.87 26.14
N MET A 340 -14.29 -9.65 24.83
CA MET A 340 -15.03 -8.57 24.17
C MET A 340 -16.23 -9.10 23.36
N PRO A 341 -17.31 -8.31 23.22
CA PRO A 341 -18.33 -8.59 22.22
C PRO A 341 -17.71 -8.56 20.82
N SER A 342 -18.15 -9.43 19.90
CA SER A 342 -17.69 -9.52 18.49
C SER A 342 -16.42 -10.34 18.22
N ALA A 343 -16.11 -11.34 19.04
CA ALA A 343 -14.95 -12.25 18.88
C ALA A 343 -14.79 -12.90 17.48
N GLN A 344 -15.86 -12.99 16.67
CA GLN A 344 -15.81 -13.64 15.36
C GLN A 344 -15.17 -12.79 14.26
N LYS A 345 -15.32 -11.45 14.26
CA LYS A 345 -14.61 -10.56 13.33
C LYS A 345 -13.10 -10.63 13.59
N TYR A 346 -12.75 -10.51 14.87
CA TYR A 346 -11.40 -10.65 15.37
C TYR A 346 -10.71 -11.99 15.04
N GLU A 347 -11.46 -13.10 14.87
CA GLU A 347 -10.86 -14.39 14.50
C GLU A 347 -10.33 -14.37 13.05
N ASP A 348 -11.03 -13.68 12.15
CA ASP A 348 -10.62 -13.53 10.75
C ASP A 348 -9.43 -12.55 10.65
N ASP A 349 -9.45 -11.41 11.37
CA ASP A 349 -8.32 -10.47 11.46
C ASP A 349 -7.05 -11.15 11.99
N LEU A 350 -7.19 -12.01 13.01
CA LEU A 350 -6.07 -12.79 13.56
C LEU A 350 -5.56 -13.83 12.57
N ARG A 351 -6.42 -14.39 11.72
CA ARG A 351 -5.97 -15.32 10.67
C ARG A 351 -5.17 -14.56 9.61
N ASP A 352 -5.49 -13.30 9.36
CA ASP A 352 -4.86 -12.47 8.35
C ASP A 352 -3.40 -12.08 8.63
N GLN A 353 -2.93 -12.30 9.86
CA GLN A 353 -1.56 -11.94 10.22
C GLN A 353 -0.56 -13.07 9.96
N TRP A 354 0.69 -12.71 9.63
CA TRP A 354 1.81 -13.68 9.52
C TRP A 354 1.96 -14.57 10.76
N GLN A 355 1.62 -14.05 11.94
CA GLN A 355 1.73 -14.76 13.21
C GLN A 355 0.60 -15.77 13.46
N SER A 356 -0.35 -15.89 12.53
CA SER A 356 -1.38 -16.92 12.55
C SER A 356 -0.77 -18.31 12.60
N ARG A 357 -1.35 -19.20 13.43
CA ARG A 357 -0.92 -20.60 13.50
C ARG A 357 -0.99 -21.32 12.15
N TRP A 358 -1.89 -20.86 11.28
CA TRP A 358 -2.09 -21.43 9.95
C TRP A 358 -0.92 -21.10 9.02
N HIS A 359 -0.32 -19.93 9.18
CA HIS A 359 0.80 -19.44 8.36
C HIS A 359 2.17 -19.70 8.98
N ARG A 360 2.27 -20.36 10.15
CA ARG A 360 3.53 -20.50 10.90
C ARG A 360 4.68 -21.07 10.07
N LYS A 361 4.44 -22.10 9.25
CA LYS A 361 5.49 -22.69 8.40
C LYS A 361 5.98 -21.71 7.34
N GLU A 362 5.04 -21.02 6.72
CA GLU A 362 5.30 -20.03 5.69
C GLU A 362 6.02 -18.81 6.26
N TRP A 363 5.62 -18.35 7.45
CA TRP A 363 6.30 -17.28 8.17
C TRP A 363 7.74 -17.65 8.53
N CYS A 364 7.99 -18.89 8.98
CA CYS A 364 9.36 -19.38 9.19
C CYS A 364 10.16 -19.33 7.89
N ARG A 365 9.61 -19.85 6.79
CA ARG A 365 10.27 -19.83 5.47
C ARG A 365 10.60 -18.40 5.03
N PHE A 366 9.69 -17.46 5.27
CA PHE A 366 9.89 -16.05 4.94
C PHE A 366 11.06 -15.45 5.72
N LEU A 367 11.09 -15.62 7.03
CA LEU A 367 12.17 -15.11 7.88
C LEU A 367 13.52 -15.79 7.59
N GLU A 368 13.54 -17.09 7.31
CA GLU A 368 14.76 -17.80 6.87
C GLU A 368 15.27 -17.23 5.55
N THR A 369 14.38 -16.99 4.59
CA THR A 369 14.75 -16.36 3.29
C THR A 369 15.35 -14.97 3.50
N LEU A 370 14.75 -14.14 4.35
CA LEU A 370 15.28 -12.80 4.66
C LEU A 370 16.62 -12.85 5.39
N GLU A 371 16.78 -13.81 6.30
CA GLU A 371 18.05 -14.05 6.99
C GLU A 371 19.16 -14.43 6.00
N ASP A 372 18.89 -15.34 5.06
CA ASP A 372 19.87 -15.75 4.06
C ASP A 372 20.26 -14.59 3.14
N VAL A 373 19.29 -13.78 2.68
CA VAL A 373 19.56 -12.57 1.90
C VAL A 373 20.38 -11.55 2.69
N ALA A 374 20.05 -11.33 3.97
CA ALA A 374 20.75 -10.35 4.79
C ALA A 374 22.20 -10.76 5.10
N ASN A 375 22.46 -12.05 5.34
CA ASN A 375 23.76 -12.52 5.84
C ASN A 375 24.64 -13.12 4.74
N ASP A 376 24.07 -13.92 3.85
CA ASP A 376 24.85 -14.65 2.84
C ASP A 376 25.04 -13.80 1.58
N ARG A 377 24.10 -12.90 1.25
CA ARG A 377 24.21 -11.90 0.17
C ARG A 377 24.58 -10.50 0.65
N ASN A 378 24.70 -10.31 1.96
CA ASN A 378 25.13 -9.06 2.59
C ASN A 378 24.26 -7.82 2.28
N HIS A 379 22.95 -7.97 2.09
CA HIS A 379 22.03 -6.83 2.01
C HIS A 379 21.62 -6.33 3.39
N ASP A 380 21.35 -5.03 3.51
CA ASP A 380 20.60 -4.49 4.65
C ASP A 380 19.11 -4.46 4.28
N ILE A 381 18.25 -4.91 5.18
CA ILE A 381 16.81 -5.06 4.91
C ILE A 381 16.02 -4.25 5.92
N THR A 382 15.06 -3.48 5.43
CA THR A 382 14.04 -2.80 6.24
C THR A 382 12.66 -3.20 5.74
N LEU A 383 11.84 -3.73 6.65
CA LEU A 383 10.45 -4.10 6.42
C LEU A 383 9.56 -2.88 6.66
N LEU A 384 8.65 -2.61 5.73
CA LEU A 384 7.67 -1.53 5.82
C LEU A 384 6.25 -2.12 5.76
N SER A 385 5.41 -1.82 6.75
CA SER A 385 4.07 -2.42 6.84
C SER A 385 2.98 -1.46 7.30
N GLY A 386 1.74 -1.79 6.94
CA GLY A 386 0.53 -1.05 7.26
C GLY A 386 -0.44 -1.84 8.14
N GLU A 387 -1.72 -1.81 7.78
CA GLU A 387 -2.86 -2.60 8.29
C GLU A 387 -3.32 -2.34 9.73
N ILE A 388 -2.45 -2.39 10.73
CA ILE A 388 -2.89 -2.58 12.13
C ILE A 388 -3.41 -1.31 12.86
N HIS A 389 -3.66 -0.22 12.13
CA HIS A 389 -4.16 1.10 12.57
C HIS A 389 -3.36 1.78 13.70
N VAL A 390 -2.13 1.32 13.95
CA VAL A 390 -1.23 1.86 14.97
C VAL A 390 0.20 1.96 14.43
N ALA A 391 0.96 2.93 14.94
CA ALA A 391 2.39 2.99 14.70
C ALA A 391 3.16 2.09 15.68
N THR A 392 4.10 1.31 15.18
CA THR A 392 5.00 0.46 15.98
C THR A 392 6.27 0.15 15.20
N ARG A 393 7.20 -0.54 15.84
CA ARG A 393 8.36 -1.12 15.16
C ARG A 393 8.75 -2.45 15.77
N GLY A 394 9.48 -3.24 15.00
CA GLY A 394 10.05 -4.51 15.44
C GLY A 394 11.51 -4.64 15.02
N THR A 395 12.21 -5.59 15.65
CA THR A 395 13.47 -6.10 15.11
C THR A 395 13.43 -7.62 15.02
N PHE A 396 14.04 -8.15 13.96
CA PHE A 396 14.37 -9.55 13.81
C PHE A 396 15.90 -9.68 13.85
N GLU A 397 16.41 -10.31 14.90
CA GLU A 397 17.84 -10.54 15.07
C GLU A 397 18.23 -11.81 14.31
N THR A 398 19.00 -11.66 13.24
CA THR A 398 19.50 -12.77 12.40
C THR A 398 20.84 -13.29 12.93
N ARG A 399 21.46 -14.23 12.21
CA ARG A 399 22.82 -14.74 12.45
C ARG A 399 23.89 -13.64 12.65
N GLY A 400 23.81 -12.52 11.92
CA GLY A 400 24.82 -11.46 11.96
C GLY A 400 24.31 -10.04 11.70
N LYS A 401 23.01 -9.83 11.47
CA LYS A 401 22.40 -8.51 11.24
C LYS A 401 21.10 -8.35 12.01
N THR A 402 20.64 -7.11 12.11
CA THR A 402 19.31 -6.79 12.65
C THR A 402 18.44 -6.28 11.51
N ILE A 403 17.35 -6.98 11.21
CA ILE A 403 16.34 -6.51 10.26
C ILE A 403 15.32 -5.68 11.04
N HIS A 404 15.08 -4.46 10.57
CA HIS A 404 14.12 -3.54 11.17
C HIS A 404 12.76 -3.69 10.49
N GLN A 405 11.68 -3.74 11.28
CA GLN A 405 10.32 -3.52 10.77
C GLN A 405 9.79 -2.20 11.28
N LEU A 406 9.24 -1.41 10.37
CA LEU A 406 8.64 -0.12 10.64
C LEU A 406 7.18 -0.20 10.22
N VAL A 407 6.27 0.08 11.15
CA VAL A 407 4.84 0.06 10.88
C VAL A 407 4.31 1.48 11.01
N ALA A 408 3.70 1.96 9.93
CA ALA A 408 2.98 3.22 9.91
C ALA A 408 1.59 2.94 9.34
N SER A 409 0.59 3.04 10.19
CA SER A 409 -0.77 2.64 9.83
C SER A 409 -1.79 3.64 10.37
N GLY A 410 -2.54 4.21 9.43
CA GLY A 410 -3.59 5.20 9.59
C GLY A 410 -3.18 6.60 9.14
N ILE A 411 -2.92 6.82 7.83
CA ILE A 411 -2.82 8.20 7.29
C ILE A 411 -4.16 8.93 7.41
N SER A 412 -5.26 8.20 7.19
CA SER A 412 -6.64 8.70 7.31
C SER A 412 -7.46 7.90 8.31
N HIS A 413 -7.16 6.60 8.47
CA HIS A 413 -7.88 5.69 9.37
C HIS A 413 -7.78 6.12 10.83
N THR A 414 -8.90 6.13 11.52
CA THR A 414 -8.95 6.51 12.94
C THR A 414 -8.15 5.51 13.77
N ALA A 415 -7.25 6.00 14.62
CA ALA A 415 -6.49 5.13 15.50
C ALA A 415 -7.42 4.43 16.51
N PRO A 416 -7.14 3.18 16.91
CA PRO A 416 -7.94 2.48 17.89
C PRO A 416 -7.85 3.16 19.27
N PRO A 417 -8.78 2.86 20.19
CA PRO A 417 -8.74 3.45 21.53
C PRO A 417 -7.40 3.24 22.23
N VAL A 418 -6.86 4.28 22.86
CA VAL A 418 -5.54 4.24 23.55
C VAL A 418 -5.47 3.12 24.60
N ALA A 419 -6.58 2.82 25.28
CA ALA A 419 -6.66 1.72 26.24
C ALA A 419 -6.43 0.35 25.59
N PHE A 420 -6.97 0.13 24.38
CA PHE A 420 -6.77 -1.09 23.60
C PHE A 420 -5.31 -1.23 23.17
N ALA A 421 -4.70 -0.17 22.62
CA ALA A 421 -3.29 -0.18 22.25
C ALA A 421 -2.37 -0.45 23.45
N ARG A 422 -2.69 0.07 24.64
CA ARG A 422 -1.96 -0.24 25.88
C ARG A 422 -2.11 -1.70 26.29
N ALA A 423 -3.31 -2.28 26.18
CA ALA A 423 -3.54 -3.68 26.48
C ALA A 423 -2.74 -4.60 25.53
N LEU A 424 -2.75 -4.31 24.22
CA LEU A 424 -1.91 -5.00 23.24
C LEU A 424 -0.42 -4.85 23.57
N GLY A 425 0.02 -3.65 24.00
CA GLY A 425 1.40 -3.37 24.37
C GLY A 425 1.90 -4.21 25.55
N LEU A 426 1.04 -4.52 26.53
CA LEU A 426 1.39 -5.41 27.65
C LEU A 426 1.66 -6.84 27.20
N LEU A 427 0.94 -7.32 26.18
CA LEU A 427 1.13 -8.66 25.61
C LEU A 427 2.33 -8.73 24.66
N ALA A 428 2.66 -7.63 24.00
CA ALA A 428 3.74 -7.56 23.02
C ALA A 428 5.13 -7.84 23.61
N TRP A 429 5.32 -7.77 24.94
CA TRP A 429 6.58 -8.24 25.55
C TRP A 429 6.77 -9.74 25.32
N ILE A 430 5.67 -10.51 25.21
CA ILE A 430 5.70 -11.96 25.02
C ILE A 430 5.75 -12.14 23.51
N GLY A 431 6.89 -11.77 22.92
CA GLY A 431 7.13 -11.89 21.49
C GLY A 431 6.91 -13.33 21.02
N ASP A 432 6.58 -13.48 19.74
CA ASP A 432 6.55 -14.78 19.09
C ASP A 432 7.84 -15.00 18.31
N ASN A 433 8.64 -15.99 18.73
CA ASN A 433 9.90 -16.32 18.08
C ASN A 433 9.68 -17.55 17.19
N PRO A 434 9.42 -17.37 15.88
CA PRO A 434 9.24 -18.49 14.96
C PRO A 434 10.50 -19.31 14.75
N LEU A 435 11.67 -18.66 14.77
CA LEU A 435 12.96 -19.30 14.54
C LEU A 435 13.76 -19.44 15.86
N PRO A 436 14.18 -20.65 16.25
CA PRO A 436 14.97 -20.86 17.46
C PRO A 436 16.30 -20.09 17.41
N GLY A 437 16.58 -19.29 18.46
CA GLY A 437 17.83 -18.52 18.57
C GLY A 437 17.88 -17.23 17.75
N ARG A 438 16.83 -16.91 16.98
CA ARG A 438 16.73 -15.71 16.13
C ARG A 438 15.49 -14.90 16.53
N PRO A 439 15.57 -14.12 17.62
CA PRO A 439 14.38 -13.52 18.23
C PRO A 439 13.77 -12.42 17.36
N THR A 440 12.44 -12.36 17.34
CA THR A 440 11.70 -11.18 16.89
C THR A 440 11.19 -10.42 18.11
N LYS A 441 11.30 -9.09 18.09
CA LYS A 441 10.92 -8.24 19.21
C LYS A 441 10.22 -6.99 18.73
N LEU A 442 8.98 -6.80 19.16
CA LEU A 442 8.31 -5.51 19.05
C LEU A 442 8.95 -4.51 20.03
N LYS A 443 9.08 -3.25 19.59
CA LYS A 443 9.75 -2.18 20.33
C LYS A 443 8.93 -0.90 20.26
N PRO A 444 8.96 -0.04 21.30
CA PRO A 444 8.35 1.28 21.24
C PRO A 444 9.02 2.14 20.16
N LEU A 445 8.25 3.07 19.58
CA LEU A 445 8.80 4.13 18.74
C LEU A 445 9.83 4.96 19.52
N PRO A 446 10.84 5.56 18.85
CA PRO A 446 11.77 6.47 19.50
C PRO A 446 11.03 7.54 20.32
N GLY A 447 11.48 7.79 21.54
CA GLY A 447 10.87 8.80 22.42
C GLY A 447 9.45 8.49 22.92
N ARG A 448 8.88 7.31 22.62
CA ARG A 448 7.54 6.91 23.08
C ARG A 448 7.62 5.80 24.12
N PHE A 449 6.62 5.77 25.00
CA PHE A 449 6.42 4.69 25.96
C PHE A 449 5.35 3.73 25.43
N GLY A 450 5.60 2.43 25.57
CA GLY A 450 4.71 1.38 25.09
C GLY A 450 4.95 1.02 23.63
N THR A 451 4.72 -0.24 23.29
CA THR A 451 5.02 -0.81 21.98
C THR A 451 4.21 -0.17 20.85
N TYR A 452 2.91 -0.01 21.06
CA TYR A 452 2.01 0.55 20.06
C TYR A 452 1.65 2.00 20.39
N CYS A 453 1.68 2.86 19.37
CA CYS A 453 1.22 4.22 19.46
C CYS A 453 -0.11 4.36 18.69
N ALA A 454 -1.20 4.53 19.44
CA ALA A 454 -2.52 4.83 18.90
C ALA A 454 -2.63 6.32 18.54
N ALA A 455 -2.16 6.66 17.34
CA ALA A 455 -2.37 7.94 16.70
C ALA A 455 -2.31 7.72 15.19
N ARG A 456 -3.09 8.51 14.43
CA ARG A 456 -2.91 8.59 12.98
C ARG A 456 -1.46 8.97 12.68
N ASN A 457 -0.88 8.42 11.62
CA ASN A 457 0.53 8.63 11.34
C ASN A 457 0.92 8.36 9.89
N TYR A 458 2.09 8.86 9.54
CA TYR A 458 2.88 8.38 8.42
C TYR A 458 4.35 8.27 8.83
N LEU A 459 5.14 7.54 8.05
CA LEU A 459 6.56 7.30 8.27
C LEU A 459 7.37 8.05 7.23
N THR A 460 8.54 8.57 7.63
CA THR A 460 9.55 9.01 6.67
C THR A 460 10.84 8.21 6.82
N LEU A 461 11.48 7.94 5.68
CA LEU A 461 12.79 7.32 5.59
C LEU A 461 13.72 8.33 4.93
N ASP A 462 14.81 8.65 5.60
CA ASP A 462 15.85 9.51 5.06
C ASP A 462 17.12 8.73 4.82
N ARG A 463 17.76 9.02 3.70
CA ARG A 463 19.17 8.70 3.50
C ARG A 463 19.94 10.00 3.46
N GLU A 464 21.00 10.07 4.26
CA GLU A 464 22.06 11.07 4.14
C GLU A 464 23.38 10.34 3.95
N ASP A 465 24.02 10.54 2.79
CA ASP A 465 25.13 9.73 2.30
C ASP A 465 24.81 8.22 2.26
N GLU A 466 25.35 7.45 3.21
CA GLU A 466 25.12 6.02 3.43
C GLU A 466 24.23 5.73 4.66
N ASN A 467 23.94 6.74 5.47
CA ASN A 467 23.19 6.57 6.71
C ASN A 467 21.69 6.65 6.45
N TRP A 468 20.98 5.61 6.88
CA TRP A 468 19.52 5.57 6.83
C TRP A 468 18.92 5.82 8.20
N ARG A 469 17.87 6.64 8.23
CA ARG A 469 17.07 6.89 9.43
C ARG A 469 15.59 6.85 9.11
N ALA A 470 14.79 6.59 10.13
CA ALA A 470 13.34 6.59 10.07
C ALA A 470 12.74 7.38 11.23
N ASN A 471 11.65 8.09 10.99
CA ASN A 471 10.84 8.71 12.03
C ASN A 471 9.35 8.74 11.61
N TRP A 472 8.48 8.93 12.60
CA TRP A 472 7.04 8.98 12.38
C TRP A 472 6.55 10.39 12.68
N HIS A 473 5.62 10.89 11.85
CA HIS A 473 4.79 12.01 12.24
C HIS A 473 3.48 11.46 12.81
N LEU A 474 3.25 11.73 14.09
CA LEU A 474 2.08 11.25 14.82
C LEU A 474 1.10 12.40 15.00
N GLU A 475 -0.14 12.24 14.54
CA GLU A 475 -1.15 13.28 14.64
C GLU A 475 -1.35 13.73 16.10
N ASN A 476 -1.42 15.06 16.31
CA ASN A 476 -1.57 15.69 17.63
C ASN A 476 -0.43 15.41 18.62
N ILE A 477 0.66 14.77 18.18
CA ILE A 477 1.85 14.45 19.00
C ILE A 477 3.11 15.07 18.38
N GLY A 478 3.24 15.03 17.06
CA GLY A 478 4.40 15.52 16.31
C GLY A 478 5.39 14.42 15.95
N TRP A 479 6.62 14.84 15.62
CA TRP A 479 7.69 13.96 15.17
C TRP A 479 8.28 13.12 16.31
N THR A 480 8.51 11.83 16.04
CA THR A 480 9.40 11.03 16.86
C THR A 480 10.87 11.39 16.58
N PRO A 481 11.80 11.19 17.54
CA PRO A 481 13.23 11.19 17.24
C PRO A 481 13.60 10.19 16.13
N ASP A 482 14.73 10.42 15.49
CA ASP A 482 15.25 9.56 14.45
C ASP A 482 15.69 8.19 14.98
N LEU A 483 15.33 7.15 14.23
CA LEU A 483 15.79 5.78 14.40
C LEU A 483 16.78 5.44 13.30
N LYS A 484 18.01 5.08 13.64
CA LYS A 484 18.94 4.47 12.68
C LYS A 484 18.46 3.07 12.28
N ILE A 485 18.46 2.77 10.99
CA ILE A 485 17.97 1.51 10.40
C ILE A 485 18.96 0.89 9.41
#